data_AF-A0A364Y8D7-F1
#
_entry.id   AF-A0A364Y8D7-F1
#
_cell.length_a   1.000
_cell.length_b   1.000
_cell.length_c   1.000
_cell.angle_alpha   90.00
_cell.angle_beta   90.00
_cell.angle_gamma   90.00
#
_symmetry.space_group_name_H-M   'P 1'
#
loop_
_entity.id
_entity.type
_entity.pdbx_description
1 polymer ?
#
loop_
_entity_poly.entity_id
_entity_poly.type
_entity_poly.pdbx_seq_one_letter_code
_entity_poly.pdbx_strand_id
1 'polypeptide(L)'
;MKINSENFKGIEYIQLNQLPDEQRSKILESLDRDYLIKILIDGKVISNCLQYTDYSFWYENIYKETSKNRLQKSESEAEVVNLAFQH
;
A
#
# COMPACT_ATOMS: atom_id res chain seq x y z
N MET A 1 2.12 2.60 -8.47
CA MET A 1 2.83 1.56 -9.24
C MET A 1 3.11 0.38 -8.32
N LYS A 2 2.87 -0.86 -8.77
CA LYS A 2 3.15 -2.07 -7.96
C LYS A 2 4.64 -2.41 -8.06
N ILE A 3 5.25 -2.80 -6.94
CA ILE A 3 6.66 -3.20 -6.89
C ILE A 3 6.77 -4.73 -7.00
N ASN A 4 7.83 -5.23 -7.63
CA ASN A 4 8.11 -6.65 -7.78
C ASN A 4 8.69 -7.24 -6.48
N SER A 5 8.49 -8.54 -6.25
CA SER A 5 9.14 -9.26 -5.15
C SER A 5 10.63 -9.45 -5.39
N GLU A 6 11.38 -9.48 -4.29
CA GLU A 6 12.67 -10.17 -4.21
C GLU A 6 12.43 -11.61 -3.73
N ASN A 7 13.27 -12.54 -4.19
CA ASN A 7 13.25 -13.93 -3.73
C ASN A 7 14.55 -14.27 -3.01
N PHE A 8 14.43 -14.76 -1.77
CA PHE A 8 15.56 -15.32 -1.04
C PHE A 8 15.20 -16.68 -0.46
N LYS A 9 15.85 -17.74 -0.97
CA LYS A 9 15.64 -19.13 -0.53
C LYS A 9 14.16 -19.56 -0.56
N GLY A 10 13.42 -19.12 -1.58
CA GLY A 10 11.99 -19.43 -1.73
C GLY A 10 11.05 -18.51 -0.94
N ILE A 11 11.57 -17.56 -0.17
CA ILE A 11 10.78 -16.52 0.48
C ILE A 11 10.66 -15.35 -0.49
N GLU A 12 9.45 -15.06 -0.92
CA GLU A 12 9.15 -13.85 -1.68
C GLU A 12 8.80 -12.70 -0.73
N TYR A 13 9.54 -11.61 -0.84
CA TYR A 13 9.37 -10.47 0.05
C TYR A 13 9.60 -9.15 -0.69
N ILE A 14 9.18 -8.06 -0.07
CA ILE A 14 9.55 -6.70 -0.44
C ILE A 14 10.10 -5.98 0.78
N GLN A 15 11.02 -5.03 0.58
CA GLN A 15 11.47 -4.16 1.66
C GLN A 15 10.67 -2.86 1.65
N LEU A 16 10.14 -2.44 2.80
CA LEU A 16 9.38 -1.19 2.88
C LEU A 16 10.21 0.03 2.45
N ASN A 17 11.52 0.01 2.67
CA ASN A 17 12.42 1.11 2.27
C ASN A 17 12.55 1.26 0.75
N GLN A 18 12.24 0.22 -0.03
CA GLN A 18 12.23 0.26 -1.49
C GLN A 18 10.88 0.70 -2.05
N LEU A 19 9.86 0.80 -1.21
CA LEU A 19 8.56 1.30 -1.63
C LEU A 19 8.60 2.83 -1.81
N PRO A 20 7.79 3.36 -2.74
CA PRO A 20 7.51 4.79 -2.80
C PRO A 20 6.97 5.29 -1.46
N ASP A 21 7.31 6.52 -1.08
CA ASP A 21 6.98 7.09 0.24
C ASP A 21 5.48 7.03 0.56
N GLU A 22 4.63 7.22 -0.45
CA GLU A 22 3.18 7.12 -0.32
C GLU A 22 2.73 5.71 0.09
N GLN A 23 3.25 4.67 -0.57
CA GLN A 23 2.91 3.29 -0.26
C GLN A 23 3.47 2.88 1.09
N ARG A 24 4.71 3.27 1.38
CA ARG A 24 5.34 2.99 2.68
C ARG A 24 4.51 3.56 3.82
N SER A 25 4.08 4.81 3.71
CA SER A 25 3.27 5.47 4.73
C SER A 25 1.93 4.77 4.91
N LYS A 26 1.24 4.45 3.80
CA LYS A 26 -0.05 3.76 3.87
C LYS A 26 0.06 2.35 4.45
N ILE A 27 1.10 1.59 4.13
CA ILE A 27 1.33 0.28 4.76
C ILE A 27 1.49 0.46 6.26
N LEU A 28 2.32 1.40 6.70
CA LEU A 28 2.55 1.64 8.13
C LEU A 28 1.30 2.13 8.89
N GLU A 29 0.35 2.73 8.19
CA GLU A 29 -0.95 3.15 8.74
C GLU A 29 -1.99 2.02 8.78
N SER A 30 -1.88 1.00 7.91
CA SER A 30 -2.94 0.00 7.70
C SER A 30 -2.55 -1.43 8.08
N LEU A 31 -1.25 -1.73 8.16
CA LEU A 31 -0.71 -3.02 8.58
C LEU A 31 0.00 -2.84 9.92
N ASP A 32 -0.23 -3.80 10.82
CA ASP A 32 0.51 -3.88 12.07
C ASP A 32 1.98 -4.24 11.80
N ARG A 33 2.88 -3.76 12.65
CA ARG A 33 4.32 -4.04 12.57
C ARG A 33 4.63 -5.52 12.79
N ASP A 34 3.72 -6.27 13.39
CA ASP A 34 3.85 -7.72 13.58
C ASP A 34 3.82 -8.52 12.27
N TYR A 35 3.32 -7.93 11.18
CA TYR A 35 3.41 -8.52 9.84
C TYR A 35 4.79 -8.32 9.18
N LEU A 36 5.66 -7.49 9.78
CA LEU A 36 7.00 -7.25 9.26
C LEU A 36 7.96 -8.34 9.73
N ILE A 37 8.60 -8.98 8.76
CA ILE A 37 9.61 -10.01 9.00
C ILE A 37 11.02 -9.45 8.88
N LYS A 38 11.97 -10.17 9.47
CA LYS A 38 13.41 -9.95 9.31
C LYS A 38 14.01 -11.14 8.59
N ILE A 39 14.85 -10.90 7.61
CA ILE A 39 15.50 -11.93 6.80
C ILE A 39 17.02 -11.80 6.95
N LEU A 40 17.69 -12.90 7.30
CA LEU A 40 19.15 -12.96 7.35
C LEU A 40 19.71 -13.33 5.97
N ILE A 41 20.24 -12.33 5.27
CA ILE A 41 20.81 -12.46 3.92
C ILE A 41 22.30 -12.21 4.01
N ASP A 42 23.12 -13.19 3.64
CA ASP A 42 24.60 -13.09 3.65
C ASP A 42 25.19 -12.57 4.96
N GLY A 43 24.62 -12.99 6.09
CA GLY A 43 25.04 -12.57 7.43
C GLY A 43 24.55 -11.18 7.87
N LYS A 44 23.75 -10.50 7.04
CA LYS A 44 23.12 -9.21 7.36
C LYS A 44 21.63 -9.41 7.63
N VAL A 45 21.17 -8.85 8.75
CA VAL A 45 19.74 -8.85 9.08
C VAL A 45 19.07 -7.70 8.34
N ILE A 46 18.31 -8.06 7.31
CA ILE A 46 17.43 -7.12 6.60
C ILE A 46 16.11 -7.07 7.35
N SER A 47 15.73 -5.88 7.79
CA SER A 47 14.51 -5.63 8.58
C SER A 47 13.47 -4.91 7.74
N ASN A 48 12.25 -4.80 8.26
CA ASN A 48 11.12 -4.14 7.57
C ASN A 48 10.83 -4.80 6.21
N CYS A 49 10.89 -6.12 6.18
CA CYS A 49 10.45 -6.90 5.04
C CYS A 49 8.99 -7.28 5.24
N LEU A 50 8.22 -7.29 4.16
CA LEU A 50 6.86 -7.80 4.12
C LEU A 50 6.79 -8.95 3.13
N GLN A 51 6.11 -10.04 3.46
CA GLN A 51 5.92 -11.13 2.50
C GLN A 51 5.15 -10.61 1.30
N TYR A 52 5.52 -11.08 0.11
CA TYR A 52 4.93 -10.56 -1.12
C TYR A 52 3.44 -10.91 -1.25
N THR A 53 3.01 -12.04 -0.70
CA THR A 53 1.60 -12.43 -0.62
C THR A 53 0.77 -11.40 0.13
N ASP A 54 1.25 -10.97 1.30
CA ASP A 54 0.58 -9.97 2.14
C ASP A 54 0.61 -8.58 1.48
N TYR A 55 1.76 -8.19 0.93
CA TYR A 55 1.86 -6.95 0.15
C TYR A 55 0.89 -6.94 -1.04
N SER A 56 0.82 -8.04 -1.79
CA SER A 56 -0.04 -8.13 -2.97
C SER A 56 -1.51 -8.05 -2.56
N PHE A 57 -1.91 -8.74 -1.49
CA PHE A 57 -3.25 -8.64 -0.94
C PHE A 57 -3.57 -7.21 -0.52
N TRP A 58 -2.69 -6.57 0.25
CA TRP A 58 -2.84 -5.19 0.68
C TRP A 58 -2.92 -4.20 -0.50
N TYR A 59 -2.07 -4.37 -1.51
CA TYR A 59 -2.02 -3.48 -2.66
C TYR A 59 -3.32 -3.55 -3.48
N GLU A 60 -3.84 -4.75 -3.70
CA GLU A 60 -5.05 -4.95 -4.49
C GLU A 60 -6.32 -4.53 -3.74
N ASN A 61 -6.41 -4.79 -2.44
CA ASN A 61 -7.65 -4.57 -1.67
C ASN A 61 -7.67 -3.22 -0.94
N ILE A 62 -6.53 -2.69 -0.47
CA ILE A 62 -6.49 -1.48 0.35
C ILE A 62 -5.98 -0.28 -0.46
N TYR A 63 -4.82 -0.42 -1.11
CA TYR A 63 -4.18 0.70 -1.79
C TYR A 63 -4.89 1.11 -3.09
N LYS A 64 -5.28 0.13 -3.93
CA LYS A 64 -6.05 0.39 -5.16
C LYS A 64 -7.46 0.91 -4.89
N GLU A 65 -8.09 0.45 -3.81
CA GLU A 65 -9.45 0.90 -3.46
C GLU A 65 -9.47 2.34 -2.96
N THR A 66 -8.46 2.75 -2.18
CA THR A 66 -8.31 4.17 -1.78
C THR A 66 -8.01 5.12 -2.94
N SER A 67 -7.45 4.63 -4.05
CA SER A 67 -7.23 5.44 -5.26
C SER A 67 -8.51 5.60 -6.09
N LYS A 68 -9.38 4.58 -6.15
CA LYS A 68 -10.69 4.69 -6.81
C LYS A 68 -11.65 5.62 -6.08
N ASN A 69 -11.68 5.57 -4.74
CA ASN A 69 -12.58 6.39 -3.95
C ASN A 69 -12.25 7.90 -4.02
N ARG A 70 -10.98 8.25 -4.29
CA ARG A 70 -10.56 9.65 -4.45
C ARG A 70 -11.05 10.29 -5.76
N LEU A 71 -11.34 9.49 -6.79
CA LEU A 71 -11.90 9.96 -8.06
C LEU A 71 -13.43 10.15 -8.02
N GLN A 72 -14.15 9.45 -7.15
CA GLN A 72 -15.61 9.62 -6.99
C GLN A 72 -16.00 10.76 -6.04
N LYS A 73 -15.09 11.19 -5.15
CA LYS A 73 -15.36 12.32 -4.25
C LYS A 73 -15.31 13.68 -4.96
N SER A 74 -14.59 13.80 -6.09
CA SER A 74 -14.52 15.05 -6.86
C SER A 74 -15.74 15.30 -7.78
N GLU A 75 -16.55 14.29 -8.09
CA GLU A 75 -17.79 14.48 -8.87
C GLU A 75 -19.02 14.73 -8.00
N SER A 76 -19.02 14.25 -6.75
CA SER A 76 -20.16 14.43 -5.83
C SER A 76 -20.22 15.80 -5.14
N GLU A 77 -19.12 16.56 -5.06
CA GLU A 77 -19.16 17.96 -4.55
C GLU A 77 -19.56 18.99 -5.63
N ALA A 78 -19.43 18.68 -6.93
CA ALA A 78 -19.84 19.58 -8.00
C ALA A 78 -21.35 19.56 -8.28
N GLU A 79 -22.04 18.45 -7.94
CA GLU A 79 -23.48 18.31 -8.18
C GLU A 79 -24.34 18.97 -7.08
N VAL A 80 -23.85 19.05 -5.84
CA VAL A 80 -24.59 19.67 -4.72
C VAL A 80 -24.66 21.20 -4.83
N VAL A 81 -23.69 21.84 -5.48
CA VAL A 81 -23.66 23.31 -5.66
C VAL A 81 -24.72 23.76 -6.69
N ASN A 82 -25.10 22.90 -7.63
CA ASN A 82 -26.04 23.25 -8.71
C ASN A 82 -27.52 23.15 -8.32
N LEU A 83 -27.85 22.50 -7.20
CA LEU A 83 -29.23 22.38 -6.69
C LEU A 83 -29.60 23.45 -5.64
N ALA A 84 -28.66 24.28 -5.20
CA ALA A 84 -28.89 25.27 -4.14
C ALA A 84 -29.35 26.67 -4.65
N PHE A 85 -29.54 26.86 -5.96
CA PHE A 85 -29.83 28.17 -6.56
C PHE A 85 -31.06 28.23 -7.49
N GLN A 86 -32.03 27.33 -7.32
CA GLN A 86 -33.35 27.46 -7.96
C GLN A 86 -34.44 27.60 -6.90
N HIS A 87 -34.66 28.84 -6.45
CA HIS A 87 -35.85 29.22 -5.70
C HIS A 87 -36.26 30.66 -6.04
#